data_AF-A0A238YHI5-F1
#
_entry.id   AF-A0A238YHI5-F1
#
_cell.length_a   1.000
_cell.length_b   1.000
_cell.length_c   1.000
_cell.angle_alpha   90.00
_cell.angle_beta   90.00
_cell.angle_gamma   90.00
#
_symmetry.space_group_name_H-M   'P 1'
#
loop_
_entity.id
_entity.type
_entity.pdbx_description
1 polymer ?
#
loop_
_entity_poly.entity_id
_entity_poly.type
_entity_poly.pdbx_seq_one_letter_code
_entity_poly.pdbx_strand_id
1 'polypeptide(L)' 'MLKNILNVEGVQELDKKQQTTINGGILIYCNSDSDCYFGLSCGPRGYCC' A
#
# COMPACT_ATOMS: atom_id res chain seq x y z
N MET A 1 22.83 -2.39 2.72
CA MET A 1 22.63 -1.00 2.25
C MET A 1 21.34 -0.47 2.87
N LEU A 2 21.38 0.38 3.91
CA LEU A 2 20.17 1.00 4.50
C LEU A 2 20.43 2.30 5.31
N LYS A 3 21.65 2.57 5.78
CA LYS A 3 21.90 3.69 6.71
C LYS A 3 21.73 5.10 6.11
N ASN A 4 21.83 5.24 4.79
CA ASN A 4 21.85 6.56 4.15
C ASN A 4 20.48 7.07 3.68
N ILE A 5 19.43 6.24 3.70
CA ILE A 5 18.06 6.68 3.35
C ILE A 5 17.42 7.48 4.50
N LEU A 6 17.84 7.26 5.74
CA LEU A 6 17.25 7.92 6.92
C LEU A 6 17.64 9.41 7.05
N ASN A 7 18.70 9.86 6.37
CA ASN A 7 19.28 11.19 6.57
C ASN A 7 19.35 12.01 5.27
N VAL A 8 18.34 11.91 4.41
CA VAL A 8 18.26 12.79 3.23
C VAL A 8 17.83 14.18 3.70
N GLU A 9 18.61 15.22 3.40
CA GLU A 9 18.25 16.60 3.76
C GLU A 9 17.07 17.08 2.89
N GLY A 10 16.09 17.74 3.53
CA GLY A 10 14.93 18.32 2.83
C GLY A 10 13.80 17.32 2.51
N VAL A 11 13.83 16.09 3.03
CA VAL A 11 12.71 15.15 2.91
C VAL A 11 12.02 14.94 4.25
N GLN A 12 10.71 14.69 4.20
CA GLN A 12 9.91 14.32 5.36
C GLN A 12 9.74 12.80 5.38
N GLU A 13 10.10 12.16 6.50
CA GLU A 13 9.72 10.76 6.71
C GLU A 13 8.20 10.68 6.83
N LEU A 14 7.60 9.89 5.94
CA LEU A 14 6.16 9.61 5.98
C LEU A 14 5.86 8.69 7.15
N ASP A 15 4.81 9.00 7.91
CA ASP A 15 4.29 8.06 8.89
C ASP A 15 3.74 6.81 8.19
N LYS A 16 3.49 5.74 8.97
CA LYS A 16 3.00 4.47 8.41
C LYS A 16 1.67 4.61 7.66
N LYS A 17 0.78 5.52 8.09
CA LYS A 17 -0.51 5.75 7.43
C LYS A 17 -0.32 6.47 6.09
N GLN A 18 0.58 7.45 6.03
CA GLN A 18 0.96 8.14 4.81
C GLN A 18 1.66 7.19 3.82
N GLN A 19 2.58 6.34 4.30
CA GLN A 19 3.20 5.28 3.50
C GLN A 19 2.14 4.33 2.93
N THR A 20 1.20 3.87 3.74
CA THR A 20 0.09 3.01 3.28
C THR A 20 -0.75 3.71 2.22
N THR A 21 -1.05 5.00 2.37
CA THR A 21 -1.84 5.75 1.38
C THR A 21 -1.10 5.87 0.05
N ILE A 22 0.18 6.25 0.09
CA ILE A 22 1.00 6.47 -1.12
C ILE A 22 1.35 5.15 -1.82
N ASN A 23 1.66 4.10 -1.06
CA ASN A 23 2.02 2.80 -1.60
C ASN A 23 0.80 1.95 -2.01
N GLY A 24 -0.43 2.46 -1.87
CA GLY A 24 -1.66 1.70 -2.13
C GLY A 24 -1.94 0.58 -1.13
N GLY A 25 -1.42 0.69 0.09
CA GLY A 25 -1.43 -0.33 1.15
C GLY A 25 -2.77 -0.59 1.85
N ILE A 26 -3.90 -0.17 1.29
CA ILE A 26 -5.19 -0.68 1.76
C ILE A 26 -5.32 -2.11 1.19
N LEU A 27 -4.77 -3.07 1.93
CA LEU A 27 -4.92 -4.49 1.65
C LEU A 27 -6.33 -4.93 2.05
N ILE A 28 -7.27 -4.82 1.12
CA ILE A 28 -8.59 -5.43 1.27
C ILE A 28 -8.46 -6.89 0.86
N TYR A 29 -8.63 -7.79 1.83
CA TYR A 29 -8.68 -9.21 1.55
C TYR A 29 -9.94 -9.56 0.76
N CYS A 30 -9.80 -10.47 -0.20
CA CYS A 30 -10.89 -10.93 -1.05
C CYS A 30 -10.76 -12.43 -1.34
N ASN A 31 -11.90 -13.08 -1.56
CA ASN A 31 -11.99 -14.41 -2.16
C ASN A 31 -12.57 -14.34 -3.58
N SER A 32 -13.23 -13.23 -3.91
CA SER A 32 -13.93 -13.00 -5.17
C SER A 32 -13.98 -11.50 -5.48
N ASP A 33 -14.19 -11.14 -6.75
CA ASP A 33 -14.28 -9.73 -7.19
C ASP A 33 -15.37 -8.93 -6.45
N SER A 34 -16.44 -9.58 -5.98
CA SER A 34 -17.51 -8.93 -5.21
C SER A 34 -17.09 -8.46 -3.83
N ASP A 35 -15.96 -8.94 -3.30
CA ASP A 35 -15.42 -8.49 -2.01
C ASP A 35 -14.68 -7.15 -2.15
N CYS A 36 -14.45 -6.70 -3.40
CA CYS A 36 -13.69 -5.52 -3.73
C CYS A 36 -14.58 -4.31 -4.03
N TYR A 37 -14.10 -3.11 -3.67
CA TYR A 37 -14.78 -1.87 -4.03
C TYR A 37 -14.75 -1.62 -5.54
N PHE A 38 -15.74 -0.86 -6.02
CA PHE A 38 -15.96 -0.58 -7.45
C PHE A 38 -14.66 -0.32 -8.23
N GLY A 39 -14.45 -1.13 -9.27
CA GLY A 39 -13.32 -1.00 -10.19
C GLY A 39 -12.07 -1.77 -9.79
N LEU A 40 -12.08 -2.48 -8.66
CA LEU A 40 -11.01 -3.39 -8.24
C LEU A 40 -11.42 -4.84 -8.46
N SER A 41 -10.45 -5.70 -8.78
CA SER A 41 -10.64 -7.15 -8.91
C SER A 41 -9.87 -7.89 -7.82
N CYS A 42 -10.33 -9.09 -7.48
CA CYS A 42 -9.64 -9.92 -6.53
C CYS A 42 -8.40 -10.53 -7.19
N GLY A 43 -7.23 -10.04 -6.79
CA GLY A 43 -5.95 -10.49 -7.30
C GLY A 43 -5.59 -11.89 -6.81
N PRO A 44 -4.61 -12.55 -7.46
CA PRO A 44 -4.21 -13.93 -7.18
C PRO A 44 -3.60 -14.15 -5.79
N ARG A 45 -3.33 -13.07 -5.04
CA ARG A 45 -2.82 -13.11 -3.67
C ARG A 45 -3.93 -12.96 -2.62
N GLY A 46 -5.20 -12.92 -3.04
CA GLY A 46 -6.35 -12.73 -2.15
C GLY A 46 -6.50 -11.28 -1.68
N TYR A 47 -6.11 -10.32 -2.52
CA TYR A 47 -6.27 -8.89 -2.25
C TYR A 47 -6.85 -8.16 -3.44
N CYS A 48 -7.69 -7.16 -3.17
CA CYS A 48 -8.20 -6.26 -4.20
C CYS A 48 -7.08 -5.39 -4.78
N CYS A 49 -6.97 -5.35 -6.10
CA CYS A 49 -5.97 -4.55 -6.84
C CYS A 49 -6.53 -3.98 -8.14
#